data_AF-A0A539CS69-F1
#
_entry.id   AF-A0A539CS69-F1
#
_cell.length_a   1.000
_cell.length_b   1.000
_cell.length_c   1.000
_cell.angle_alpha   90.00
_cell.angle_beta   90.00
_cell.angle_gamma   90.00
#
_symmetry.space_group_name_H-M   'P 1'
#
loop_
_entity.id
_entity.type
_entity.pdbx_description
1 polymer ?
#
loop_
_entity_poly.entity_id
_entity_poly.type
_entity_poly.pdbx_seq_one_letter_code
_entity_poly.pdbx_strand_id
1 'polypeptide(L)'
;MGVGNEFRDWLRRAGLPEKLSLHGLRKAAATRMAQAGCSVHEIKAVTGHKTLSEVERYTREAEKARLAVTGMGKVVEMFGRKTKET
;
A
#
# COMPACT_ATOMS: atom_id res chain seq x y z
N MET A 1 29.08 3.74 12.73
CA MET A 1 28.53 4.25 11.45
C MET A 1 27.00 4.22 11.56
N GLY A 2 26.29 5.12 10.88
CA GLY A 2 24.82 5.16 10.95
C GLY A 2 24.20 4.38 9.79
N VAL A 3 23.04 3.76 10.02
CA VAL A 3 22.28 2.97 9.03
C VAL A 3 22.04 3.72 7.70
N GLY A 4 21.94 5.05 7.73
CA GLY A 4 21.81 5.87 6.53
C GLY A 4 23.06 5.95 5.65
N ASN A 5 24.26 5.79 6.23
CA ASN A 5 25.51 5.72 5.45
C ASN A 5 25.66 4.33 4.82
N GLU A 6 25.39 3.29 5.59
CA GLU A 6 25.40 1.90 5.11
C GLU A 6 24.39 1.69 3.97
N PHE A 7 23.19 2.28 4.08
CA PHE A 7 22.21 2.24 3.00
C PHE A 7 22.71 2.90 1.71
N ARG A 8 23.44 4.02 1.80
CA ARG A 8 24.05 4.66 0.63
C ARG A 8 25.14 3.80 0.00
N ASP A 9 25.94 3.12 0.81
CA ASP A 9 26.91 2.15 0.30
C ASP A 9 26.23 0.97 -0.40
N TRP A 10 25.11 0.47 0.15
CA TRP A 10 24.30 -0.57 -0.52
C TRP A 10 23.72 -0.08 -1.85
N LEU A 11 23.22 1.17 -1.91
CA LEU A 11 22.73 1.77 -3.16
C LEU A 11 23.84 1.84 -4.22
N ARG A 12 25.04 2.33 -3.84
CA ARG A 12 26.20 2.38 -4.74
C ARG A 12 26.58 0.99 -5.24
N ARG A 13 26.65 0.00 -4.34
CA ARG A 13 26.95 -1.40 -4.69
C ARG A 13 25.91 -2.03 -5.62
N ALA A 14 24.65 -1.63 -5.48
CA ALA A 14 23.55 -2.10 -6.33
C ALA A 14 23.38 -1.32 -7.64
N GLY A 15 24.20 -0.29 -7.89
CA GLY A 15 24.06 0.58 -9.07
C GLY A 15 22.76 1.40 -9.07
N LEU A 16 22.18 1.66 -7.89
CA LEU A 16 20.92 2.37 -7.74
C LEU A 16 21.14 3.87 -7.51
N PRO A 17 20.16 4.73 -7.85
CA PRO A 17 20.26 6.17 -7.63
C PRO A 17 20.44 6.52 -6.15
N GLU A 18 21.44 7.36 -5.84
CA GLU A 18 21.74 7.76 -4.46
C GLU A 18 20.64 8.58 -3.79
N LYS A 19 19.70 9.14 -4.57
CA LYS A 19 18.52 9.86 -4.07
C LYS A 19 17.49 8.95 -3.38
N LEU A 20 17.62 7.63 -3.50
CA LEU A 20 16.74 6.70 -2.78
C LEU A 20 17.05 6.77 -1.28
N SER A 21 16.00 6.63 -0.46
CA SER A 21 16.12 6.68 0.99
C SER A 21 15.34 5.56 1.64
N LEU A 22 15.75 5.14 2.85
CA LEU A 22 14.99 4.20 3.68
C LEU A 22 13.57 4.69 3.94
N HIS A 23 13.40 5.99 4.13
CA HIS A 23 12.08 6.60 4.29
C HIS A 23 11.22 6.44 3.03
N GLY A 24 11.81 6.63 1.84
CA GLY A 24 11.15 6.36 0.57
C GLY A 24 10.80 4.89 0.38
N LEU A 25 11.70 3.98 0.79
CA LEU A 25 11.46 2.54 0.72
C LEU A 25 10.26 2.12 1.59
N ARG A 26 10.16 2.67 2.81
CA ARG A 26 9.03 2.42 3.71
C ARG A 26 7.69 2.87 3.11
N LYS A 27 7.68 4.01 2.41
CA LYS A 27 6.48 4.47 1.67
C LYS A 27 6.14 3.54 0.51
N ALA A 28 7.14 3.15 -0.28
CA ALA A 28 6.94 2.23 -1.39
C ALA A 28 6.40 0.87 -0.92
N ALA A 29 6.88 0.36 0.22
CA ALA A 29 6.34 -0.85 0.84
C ALA A 29 4.86 -0.69 1.23
N ALA A 30 4.49 0.43 1.85
CA ALA A 30 3.09 0.72 2.18
C ALA A 30 2.19 0.74 0.92
N THR A 31 2.62 1.42 -0.14
CA THR A 31 1.87 1.47 -1.41
C THR A 31 1.71 0.09 -2.04
N ARG A 32 2.76 -0.75 -2.05
CA ARG A 32 2.69 -2.11 -2.59
C ARG A 32 1.75 -3.01 -1.80
N MET A 33 1.75 -2.91 -0.47
CA MET A 33 0.80 -3.67 0.37
C MET A 33 -0.65 -3.24 0.10
N ALA A 34 -0.91 -1.94 -0.09
CA ALA A 34 -2.24 -1.48 -0.47
C ALA A 34 -2.67 -2.02 -1.84
N GLN A 35 -1.76 -2.06 -2.81
CA GLN A 35 -2.01 -2.69 -4.12
C GLN A 35 -2.28 -4.20 -4.02
N ALA A 36 -1.65 -4.88 -3.06
CA ALA A 36 -1.92 -6.28 -2.75
C ALA A 36 -3.25 -6.50 -2.00
N GLY A 37 -3.98 -5.44 -1.66
CA GLY A 37 -5.27 -5.50 -0.97
C GLY A 37 -5.18 -5.58 0.54
N CYS A 38 -4.01 -5.32 1.13
CA CYS A 38 -3.89 -5.16 2.58
C CYS A 38 -4.68 -3.93 3.05
N SER A 39 -5.38 -4.07 4.15
CA SER A 39 -6.04 -2.99 4.86
C SER A 39 -5.04 -1.98 5.42
N VAL A 40 -5.50 -0.75 5.66
CA VAL A 40 -4.71 0.31 6.28
C VAL A 40 -4.16 -0.11 7.65
N HIS A 41 -4.89 -0.95 8.39
CA HIS A 41 -4.46 -1.47 9.70
C HIS A 41 -3.30 -2.47 9.59
N GLU A 42 -3.37 -3.41 8.64
CA GLU A 42 -2.27 -4.35 8.37
C GLU A 42 -1.02 -3.59 7.93
N ILE A 43 -1.20 -2.62 7.03
CA ILE A 43 -0.10 -1.78 6.55
C ILE A 43 0.52 -1.00 7.71
N LYS A 44 -0.30 -0.41 8.59
CA LYS A 44 0.17 0.32 9.78
C LYS A 44 0.99 -0.59 10.69
N ALA A 45 0.50 -1.81 10.95
CA ALA A 45 1.19 -2.78 11.80
C ALA A 45 2.57 -3.17 11.25
N VAL A 46 2.67 -3.40 9.94
CA VAL A 46 3.94 -3.76 9.28
C VAL A 46 4.91 -2.58 9.21
N THR A 47 4.40 -1.37 8.91
CA THR A 47 5.26 -0.20 8.64
C THR A 47 5.57 0.64 9.88
N GLY A 48 4.93 0.34 11.01
CA GLY A 48 5.14 1.04 12.29
C GLY A 48 4.68 2.50 12.29
N HIS A 49 3.75 2.89 11.42
CA HIS A 49 3.21 4.25 11.42
C HIS A 49 2.42 4.52 12.70
N LYS A 50 2.53 5.75 13.24
CA LYS A 50 1.85 6.12 14.48
C LYS A 50 0.36 6.31 14.25
N THR A 51 0.01 6.99 13.16
CA THR A 51 -1.38 7.29 12.82
C THR A 51 -1.79 6.60 11.52
N LEU A 52 -3.10 6.41 11.35
CA LEU A 52 -3.65 5.89 10.09
C LEU A 52 -3.54 6.93 8.97
N SER A 53 -3.63 8.22 9.31
CA SER A 53 -3.52 9.33 8.34
C SER A 53 -2.18 9.35 7.59
N GLU A 54 -1.09 8.97 8.25
CA GLU A 54 0.22 8.85 7.59
C GLU A 54 0.25 7.70 6.58
N VAL A 55 -0.41 6.58 6.88
CA VAL A 55 -0.52 5.43 5.98
C VAL A 55 -1.41 5.78 4.79
N GLU A 56 -2.59 6.32 5.07
CA GLU A 56 -3.58 6.70 4.06
C GLU A 56 -3.01 7.64 3.01
N ARG A 57 -2.14 8.58 3.41
CA ARG A 57 -1.46 9.48 2.46
C ARG A 57 -0.76 8.73 1.31
N TYR A 58 -0.24 7.54 1.55
CA TYR A 58 0.50 6.74 0.56
C TYR A 58 -0.29 5.58 -0.03
N THR A 59 -1.44 5.24 0.56
CA THR A 59 -2.24 4.08 0.16
C THR A 59 -3.60 4.46 -0.44
N ARG A 60 -4.06 5.70 -0.25
CA ARG A 60 -5.41 6.17 -0.64
C ARG A 60 -5.76 5.88 -2.09
N GLU A 61 -4.87 6.16 -3.05
CA GLU A 61 -5.18 5.96 -4.47
C GLU A 61 -5.29 4.47 -4.82
N ALA A 62 -4.39 3.64 -4.28
CA ALA A 62 -4.46 2.20 -4.48
C ALA A 62 -5.72 1.60 -3.85
N GLU A 63 -6.04 1.99 -2.61
CA GLU A 63 -7.25 1.53 -1.93
C GLU A 63 -8.52 2.02 -2.64
N LYS A 64 -8.57 3.27 -3.09
CA LYS A 64 -9.73 3.83 -3.78
C LYS A 64 -10.09 3.02 -5.03
N ALA A 65 -9.10 2.69 -5.87
CA ALA A 65 -9.32 1.88 -7.06
C ALA A 65 -9.85 0.49 -6.70
N ARG A 66 -9.22 -0.18 -5.73
CA ARG A 66 -9.61 -1.52 -5.29
C ARG A 66 -11.01 -1.55 -4.67
N LEU A 67 -11.31 -0.60 -3.78
CA LEU A 67 -12.60 -0.48 -3.11
C LEU A 67 -13.72 -0.16 -4.09
N ALA A 68 -13.45 0.62 -5.14
CA ALA A 68 -14.44 0.88 -6.19
C ALA A 68 -14.84 -0.42 -6.93
N VAL A 69 -13.86 -1.21 -7.37
CA VAL A 69 -14.11 -2.51 -8.02
C VAL A 69 -14.83 -3.47 -7.08
N THR A 70 -14.35 -3.58 -5.85
CA THR A 70 -14.93 -4.47 -4.83
C THR A 70 -16.36 -4.06 -4.49
N GLY A 71 -16.62 -2.76 -4.33
CA GLY A 71 -17.94 -2.22 -4.03
C GLY A 71 -18.94 -2.49 -5.15
N MET A 72 -18.55 -2.25 -6.41
CA MET A 72 -19.40 -2.55 -7.55
C MET A 72 -19.65 -4.05 -7.73
N GLY A 73 -18.65 -4.89 -7.48
CA GLY A 73 -18.82 -6.34 -7.48
C GLY A 73 -19.92 -6.80 -6.53
N LYS A 74 -19.93 -6.27 -5.29
CA LYS A 74 -20.98 -6.57 -4.30
C LYS A 74 -22.37 -6.13 -4.75
N VAL A 75 -22.49 -4.97 -5.39
CA VAL A 75 -23.75 -4.47 -5.95
C VAL A 75 -24.26 -5.43 -7.03
N VAL A 76 -23.41 -5.80 -7.99
CA VAL A 76 -23.77 -6.74 -9.07
C VAL A 76 -24.21 -8.10 -8.50
N GLU A 77 -23.50 -8.65 -7.52
CA GLU A 77 -23.88 -9.91 -6.87
C GLU A 77 -25.24 -9.82 -6.17
N MET A 78 -25.50 -8.72 -5.47
CA MET A 78 -26.76 -8.51 -4.74
C MET A 78 -27.95 -8.42 -5.70
N PHE A 79 -27.82 -7.67 -6.80
CA PHE A 79 -28.91 -7.50 -7.77
C PHE A 79 -29.04 -8.68 -8.74
N GLY A 80 -27.95 -9.39 -9.06
CA GLY A 80 -27.97 -10.59 -9.90
C GLY A 80 -28.57 -11.83 -9.22
N ARG A 81 -28.60 -11.87 -7.88
CA ARG A 81 -29.33 -12.92 -7.13
C ARG A 81 -30.85 -12.77 -7.21
N LYS A 82 -31.36 -11.54 -7.23
CA LYS A 82 -32.82 -11.26 -7.25
C LYS A 82 -33.52 -11.68 -8.54
N THR A 83 -32.82 -11.91 -9.65
CA THR A 83 -33.42 -12.31 -10.92
C THR A 83 -33.57 -13.82 -11.11
N LYS A 84 -33.03 -14.66 -10.20
CA LYS A 84 -33.11 -16.12 -10.29
C LYS A 84 -34.17 -16.76 -9.39
N GLU A 85 -34.90 -15.97 -8.60
CA GLU A 85 -35.92 -16.45 -7.64
C GLU A 85 -37.36 -16.13 -8.10
N THR A 86 -37.61 -16.04 -9.41
CA THR A 86 -38.96 -15.91 -9.98
C THR A 86 -39.07 -16.79 -11.20
#